data_AF-X1KDC7-F1
#
_entry.id   AF-X1KDC7-F1
#
_cell.length_a   1.000
_cell.length_b   1.000
_cell.length_c   1.000
_cell.angle_alpha   90.00
_cell.angle_beta   90.00
_cell.angle_gamma   90.00
#
_symmetry.space_group_name_H-M   'P 1'
#
loop_
_entity.id
_entity.type
_entity.pdbx_description
1 polymer ?
#
loop_
_entity_poly.entity_id
_entity_poly.type
_entity_poly.pdbx_seq_one_letter_code
_entity_poly.pdbx_strand_id
1 'polypeptide(L)'
;MKLISNEPLENAPPSLAFATVAMGAFRGLVVDVLWMRADRLKQQNQFFDAKQLAEWITILQPRFAQVWEFHAWNMAYNISVAIPATEPHERWRWVKNGYELLRDQGIVLNPKTIALYQELARIFHHKIGSVSDDCHKYYKLQLAEAMEPLIAPADQSHFKALANSPTDLLKVINDPNITGLVTALKSADETFADNDKIVGNYLSLRQNPRKFKPNAFRVINDFRGTTALQKFDIFAKAYQLCNTWKLEPVLMQQLNELYGPADWND
;
A
#
# COMPACT_ATOMS: atom_id res chain seq x y z
N MET A 1 20.38 12.80 -35.98
CA MET A 1 19.32 12.04 -35.28
C MET A 1 19.96 11.38 -34.06
N LYS A 2 19.83 12.00 -32.88
CA LYS A 2 20.34 11.43 -31.64
C LYS A 2 19.36 10.32 -31.26
N LEU A 3 19.75 9.05 -31.42
CA LEU A 3 18.97 7.94 -30.88
C LEU A 3 18.89 8.19 -29.38
N ILE A 4 17.68 8.47 -28.88
CA ILE A 4 17.43 8.66 -27.46
C ILE A 4 17.58 7.27 -26.84
N SER A 5 18.81 6.89 -26.47
CA SER A 5 19.01 5.77 -25.56
C SER A 5 18.37 6.18 -24.25
N ASN A 6 17.21 5.60 -23.94
CA ASN A 6 16.60 5.77 -22.63
C ASN A 6 17.67 5.46 -21.58
N GLU A 7 17.99 6.44 -20.73
CA GLU A 7 18.97 6.22 -19.68
C GLU A 7 18.54 5.02 -18.83
N PRO A 8 19.48 4.11 -18.50
CA PRO A 8 19.21 2.98 -17.63
C PRO A 8 18.54 3.48 -16.34
N LEU A 9 17.55 2.73 -15.85
CA LEU A 9 16.97 3.00 -14.54
C LEU A 9 18.09 2.89 -13.48
N GLU A 10 18.45 4.01 -12.87
CA GLU A 10 19.42 4.06 -11.78
C GLU A 10 18.87 3.23 -10.61
N ASN A 11 19.63 2.22 -10.15
CA ASN A 11 19.19 1.23 -9.16
C ASN A 11 18.01 0.32 -9.57
N ALA A 12 17.89 -0.02 -10.85
CA ALA A 12 16.97 -1.08 -11.29
C ALA A 12 17.22 -2.40 -10.53
N PRO A 13 16.18 -3.10 -10.06
CA PRO A 13 16.33 -4.47 -9.54
C PRO A 13 17.12 -5.33 -10.54
N PRO A 14 17.99 -6.27 -10.11
CA PRO A 14 18.80 -7.09 -11.01
C PRO A 14 18.00 -7.81 -12.11
N SER A 15 16.76 -8.20 -11.80
CA SER A 15 15.81 -8.77 -12.75
C SER A 15 15.42 -7.79 -13.86
N LEU A 16 15.24 -6.51 -13.54
CA LEU A 16 14.87 -5.44 -14.46
C LEU A 16 16.04 -5.02 -15.37
N ALA A 17 17.26 -5.04 -14.82
CA ALA A 17 18.49 -4.82 -15.59
C ALA A 17 18.75 -5.97 -16.57
N PHE A 18 18.64 -7.23 -16.12
CA PHE A 18 18.78 -8.41 -16.99
C PHE A 18 17.72 -8.42 -18.09
N ALA A 19 16.44 -8.19 -17.75
CA ALA A 19 15.35 -8.11 -18.70
C ALA A 19 15.56 -7.02 -19.77
N THR A 20 16.04 -5.85 -19.37
CA THR A 20 16.17 -4.70 -20.27
C THR A 20 17.42 -4.79 -21.15
N VAL A 21 18.53 -5.31 -20.61
CA VAL A 21 19.82 -5.37 -21.31
C VAL A 21 19.96 -6.64 -22.14
N ALA A 22 19.49 -7.80 -21.65
CA ALA A 22 19.68 -9.08 -22.34
C ALA A 22 18.75 -9.27 -23.56
N MET A 23 17.54 -8.69 -23.54
CA MET A 23 16.55 -8.92 -24.61
C MET A 23 16.57 -7.87 -25.72
N GLY A 24 17.17 -6.69 -25.50
CA GLY A 24 17.27 -5.64 -26.52
C GLY A 24 15.97 -5.41 -27.30
N ALA A 25 16.03 -5.53 -28.62
CA ALA A 25 14.88 -5.37 -29.52
C ALA A 25 13.84 -6.51 -29.44
N PHE A 26 14.19 -7.70 -28.93
CA PHE A 26 13.28 -8.85 -28.82
C PHE A 26 12.31 -8.77 -27.64
N ARG A 27 12.50 -7.78 -26.75
CA ARG A 27 11.66 -7.55 -25.57
C ARG A 27 10.16 -7.48 -25.89
N GLY A 28 9.78 -6.85 -27.00
CA GLY A 28 8.39 -6.77 -27.45
C GLY A 28 7.78 -8.15 -27.76
N LEU A 29 8.49 -8.97 -28.53
CA LEU A 29 8.02 -10.32 -28.90
C LEU A 29 7.86 -11.24 -27.68
N VAL A 30 8.79 -11.15 -26.72
CA VAL A 30 8.68 -11.91 -25.47
C VAL A 30 7.44 -11.48 -24.69
N VAL A 31 7.18 -10.17 -24.62
CA VAL A 31 5.99 -9.63 -23.98
C VAL A 31 4.71 -10.11 -24.67
N ASP A 32 4.66 -10.12 -26.00
CA ASP A 32 3.49 -10.63 -26.75
C ASP A 32 3.21 -12.10 -26.42
N VAL A 33 4.25 -12.93 -26.33
CA VAL A 33 4.12 -14.33 -25.92
C VAL A 33 3.61 -14.46 -24.48
N LEU A 34 4.10 -13.62 -23.57
CA LEU A 34 3.63 -13.60 -22.18
C LEU A 34 2.16 -13.20 -22.11
N TRP A 35 1.72 -12.21 -22.89
CA TRP A 35 0.32 -11.81 -22.98
C TRP A 35 -0.58 -12.96 -23.43
N MET A 36 -0.23 -13.63 -24.53
CA MET A 36 -1.00 -14.78 -25.03
C MET A 36 -1.13 -15.90 -23.98
N ARG A 37 -0.04 -16.16 -23.24
CA ARG A 37 -0.05 -17.16 -22.17
C ARG A 37 -0.86 -16.73 -20.96
N ALA A 38 -0.73 -15.47 -20.54
CA ALA A 38 -1.48 -14.93 -19.41
C ALA A 38 -2.99 -14.96 -19.68
N ASP A 39 -3.42 -14.60 -20.89
CA ASP A 39 -4.82 -14.66 -21.28
C ASP A 39 -5.35 -16.10 -21.31
N ARG A 40 -4.57 -17.06 -21.85
CA ARG A 40 -4.93 -18.49 -21.83
C ARG A 40 -5.11 -19.00 -20.40
N LEU A 41 -4.18 -18.71 -19.50
CA LEU A 41 -4.26 -19.12 -18.09
C LEU A 41 -5.48 -18.50 -17.40
N LYS A 42 -5.78 -17.23 -17.68
CA LYS A 42 -6.99 -16.56 -17.18
C LYS A 42 -8.27 -17.27 -17.67
N GLN A 43 -8.35 -17.63 -18.95
CA GLN A 43 -9.48 -18.39 -19.51
C GLN A 43 -9.64 -19.77 -18.86
N GLN A 44 -8.55 -20.35 -18.36
CA GLN A 44 -8.51 -21.62 -17.63
C GLN A 44 -8.75 -21.45 -16.12
N ASN A 45 -9.12 -20.25 -15.65
CA ASN A 45 -9.26 -19.89 -14.24
C ASN A 45 -7.97 -20.05 -13.41
N GLN A 46 -6.80 -20.16 -14.04
CA GLN A 46 -5.49 -20.20 -13.40
C GLN A 46 -5.00 -18.77 -13.10
N PHE A 47 -5.75 -18.04 -12.28
CA PHE A 47 -5.53 -16.60 -12.06
C PHE A 47 -4.19 -16.27 -11.42
N PHE A 48 -3.69 -17.11 -10.51
CA PHE A 48 -2.39 -16.90 -9.87
C PHE A 48 -1.23 -17.01 -10.88
N ASP A 49 -1.28 -18.01 -11.76
CA ASP A 49 -0.27 -18.18 -12.81
C ASP A 49 -0.37 -17.05 -13.85
N ALA A 50 -1.59 -16.63 -14.20
CA ALA A 50 -1.80 -15.47 -15.06
C ALA A 50 -1.22 -14.19 -14.44
N LYS A 51 -1.37 -13.98 -13.12
CA LYS A 51 -0.78 -12.85 -12.38
C LYS A 51 0.74 -12.89 -12.40
N GLN A 52 1.37 -14.05 -12.25
CA GLN A 52 2.83 -14.16 -12.34
C GLN A 52 3.35 -13.72 -13.70
N LEU A 53 2.67 -14.11 -14.80
CA LEU A 53 3.04 -13.64 -16.13
C LEU A 53 2.80 -12.13 -16.31
N ALA A 54 1.72 -11.59 -15.73
CA ALA A 54 1.47 -10.15 -15.71
C ALA A 54 2.59 -9.36 -15.00
N GLU A 55 3.14 -9.89 -13.89
CA GLU A 55 4.29 -9.29 -13.20
C GLU A 55 5.54 -9.29 -14.08
N TRP A 56 5.79 -10.36 -14.83
CA TRP A 56 6.86 -10.35 -15.82
C TRP A 56 6.62 -9.30 -16.89
N ILE A 57 5.39 -9.15 -17.39
CA ILE A 57 5.07 -8.12 -18.40
C ILE A 57 5.32 -6.72 -17.85
N THR A 58 4.94 -6.40 -16.61
CA THR A 58 5.18 -5.07 -16.02
C THR A 58 6.67 -4.79 -15.82
N ILE A 59 7.45 -5.79 -15.37
CA ILE A 59 8.93 -5.71 -15.31
C ILE A 59 9.49 -5.49 -16.73
N LEU A 60 8.93 -6.19 -17.71
CA LEU A 60 9.30 -6.05 -19.11
C LEU A 60 8.72 -4.82 -19.78
N GLN A 61 7.88 -3.98 -19.18
CA GLN A 61 7.43 -2.73 -19.79
C GLN A 61 7.17 -1.65 -18.73
N PRO A 62 8.19 -1.26 -17.93
CA PRO A 62 7.99 -0.48 -16.72
C PRO A 62 7.50 0.94 -17.02
N ARG A 63 7.89 1.51 -18.17
CA ARG A 63 7.48 2.84 -18.62
C ARG A 63 6.27 2.85 -19.55
N PHE A 64 5.64 1.70 -19.80
CA PHE A 64 4.43 1.62 -20.61
C PHE A 64 3.21 1.54 -19.67
N ALA A 65 2.67 2.72 -19.34
CA ALA A 65 1.62 2.87 -18.33
C ALA A 65 0.39 1.96 -18.56
N GLN A 66 0.01 1.75 -19.82
CA GLN A 66 -1.16 0.96 -20.21
C GLN A 66 -1.08 -0.49 -19.70
N VAL A 67 0.12 -1.06 -19.55
CA VAL A 67 0.31 -2.40 -18.99
C VAL A 67 -0.10 -2.44 -17.51
N TRP A 68 0.31 -1.42 -16.75
CA TRP A 68 -0.02 -1.29 -15.34
C TRP A 68 -1.52 -1.07 -15.15
N GLU A 69 -2.09 -0.14 -15.92
CA GLU A 69 -3.53 0.15 -15.95
C GLU A 69 -4.34 -1.12 -16.25
N PHE A 70 -4.01 -1.82 -17.34
CA PHE A 70 -4.71 -3.02 -17.74
C PHE A 70 -4.65 -4.10 -16.66
N HIS A 71 -3.47 -4.40 -16.12
CA HIS A 71 -3.35 -5.49 -15.15
C HIS A 71 -4.04 -5.15 -13.82
N ALA A 72 -3.97 -3.89 -13.38
CA ALA A 72 -4.69 -3.43 -12.21
C ALA A 72 -6.20 -3.54 -12.39
N TRP A 73 -6.71 -3.03 -13.52
CA TRP A 73 -8.12 -3.15 -13.88
C TRP A 73 -8.55 -4.61 -13.98
N ASN A 74 -7.79 -5.44 -14.69
CA ASN A 74 -8.12 -6.85 -14.89
C ASN A 74 -8.18 -7.63 -13.57
N MET A 75 -7.28 -7.35 -12.62
CA MET A 75 -7.35 -7.92 -11.27
C MET A 75 -8.59 -7.41 -10.51
N ALA A 76 -8.78 -6.09 -10.47
CA ALA A 76 -9.85 -5.47 -9.69
C ALA A 76 -11.25 -5.73 -10.25
N TYR A 77 -11.44 -5.87 -11.56
CA TYR A 77 -12.75 -5.95 -12.21
C TYR A 77 -13.05 -7.32 -12.82
N ASN A 78 -12.09 -7.97 -13.50
CA ASN A 78 -12.38 -9.23 -14.19
C ASN A 78 -12.14 -10.44 -13.29
N ILE A 79 -10.92 -10.56 -12.76
CA ILE A 79 -10.54 -11.71 -11.93
C ILE A 79 -11.36 -11.71 -10.64
N SER A 80 -11.49 -10.56 -9.96
CA SER A 80 -12.29 -10.48 -8.73
C SER A 80 -13.76 -10.91 -8.95
N VAL A 81 -14.37 -10.60 -10.10
CA VAL A 81 -15.77 -10.97 -10.38
C VAL A 81 -15.90 -12.44 -10.78
N ALA A 82 -14.86 -13.03 -11.38
CA ALA A 82 -14.83 -14.46 -11.69
C ALA A 82 -14.78 -15.35 -10.43
N ILE A 83 -14.27 -14.83 -9.31
CA ILE A 83 -14.36 -15.50 -8.00
C ILE A 83 -15.80 -15.44 -7.49
N PRO A 84 -16.38 -16.49 -6.89
CA PRO A 84 -17.74 -16.45 -6.35
C PRO A 84 -17.95 -15.36 -5.28
N ALA A 85 -19.14 -14.74 -5.26
CA ALA A 85 -19.48 -13.74 -4.25
C ALA A 85 -19.56 -14.31 -2.82
N THR A 86 -19.68 -15.64 -2.68
CA THR A 86 -19.57 -16.38 -1.41
C THR A 86 -18.15 -16.37 -0.84
N GLU A 87 -17.15 -15.93 -1.62
CA GLU A 87 -15.75 -15.82 -1.23
C GLU A 87 -15.27 -14.35 -1.27
N PRO A 88 -15.90 -13.44 -0.49
CA PRO A 88 -15.63 -12.00 -0.59
C PRO A 88 -14.19 -11.64 -0.18
N HIS A 89 -13.56 -12.46 0.67
CA HIS A 89 -12.16 -12.30 1.08
C HIS A 89 -11.17 -12.55 -0.06
N GLU A 90 -11.40 -13.56 -0.91
CA GLU A 90 -10.59 -13.79 -2.10
C GLU A 90 -10.83 -12.70 -3.15
N ARG A 91 -12.08 -12.26 -3.34
CA ARG A 91 -12.37 -11.09 -4.20
C ARG A 91 -11.62 -9.85 -3.75
N TRP A 92 -11.64 -9.55 -2.45
CA TRP A 92 -10.95 -8.41 -1.87
C TRP A 92 -9.45 -8.47 -2.12
N ARG A 93 -8.81 -9.64 -2.01
CA ARG A 93 -7.38 -9.79 -2.34
C ARG A 93 -7.06 -9.34 -3.76
N TRP A 94 -7.91 -9.68 -4.74
CA TRP A 94 -7.72 -9.24 -6.12
C TRP A 94 -7.96 -7.75 -6.34
N VAL A 95 -8.99 -7.19 -5.69
CA VAL A 95 -9.23 -5.72 -5.69
C VAL A 95 -8.04 -4.98 -5.09
N LYS A 96 -7.53 -5.48 -3.96
CA LYS A 96 -6.35 -4.97 -3.27
C LYS A 96 -5.10 -5.04 -4.15
N ASN A 97 -4.81 -6.20 -4.72
CA ASN A 97 -3.71 -6.35 -5.68
C ASN A 97 -3.80 -5.34 -6.84
N GLY A 98 -5.01 -5.03 -7.31
CA GLY A 98 -5.26 -4.03 -8.35
C GLY A 98 -4.79 -2.63 -7.96
N TYR A 99 -5.30 -2.09 -6.85
CA TYR A 99 -4.90 -0.73 -6.45
C TYR A 99 -3.46 -0.65 -5.94
N GLU A 100 -2.93 -1.71 -5.31
CA GLU A 100 -1.54 -1.76 -4.86
C GLU A 100 -0.57 -1.80 -6.04
N LEU A 101 -0.91 -2.52 -7.12
CA LEU A 101 -0.11 -2.51 -8.35
C LEU A 101 0.04 -1.10 -8.92
N LEU A 102 -1.04 -0.32 -8.97
CA LEU A 102 -0.99 1.07 -9.43
C LEU A 102 -0.24 1.97 -8.46
N ARG A 103 -0.67 1.99 -7.20
CA ARG A 103 -0.16 2.89 -6.16
C ARG A 103 1.32 2.66 -5.88
N ASP A 104 1.73 1.41 -5.74
CA ASP A 104 3.05 1.06 -5.20
C ASP A 104 4.09 0.86 -6.31
N GLN A 105 3.68 0.63 -7.56
CA GLN A 105 4.60 0.33 -8.66
C GLN A 105 4.33 1.16 -9.92
N GLY A 106 3.11 1.07 -10.48
CA GLY A 106 2.79 1.69 -11.76
C GLY A 106 2.98 3.21 -11.75
N ILE A 107 2.41 3.91 -10.76
CA ILE A 107 2.53 5.35 -10.58
C ILE A 107 3.96 5.76 -10.23
N VAL A 108 4.65 4.97 -9.40
CA VAL A 108 6.06 5.25 -9.02
C VAL A 108 6.96 5.30 -10.25
N LEU A 109 6.77 4.39 -11.21
CA LEU A 109 7.52 4.34 -12.45
C LEU A 109 7.01 5.30 -13.54
N ASN A 110 5.77 5.79 -13.40
CA ASN A 110 5.08 6.63 -14.39
C ASN A 110 4.32 7.82 -13.72
N PRO A 111 5.01 8.69 -12.95
CA PRO A 111 4.35 9.64 -12.04
C PRO A 111 3.58 10.76 -12.73
N LYS A 112 3.76 10.95 -14.04
CA LYS A 112 3.06 11.99 -14.83
C LYS A 112 1.88 11.44 -15.63
N THR A 113 1.58 10.14 -15.51
CA THR A 113 0.55 9.51 -16.32
C THR A 113 -0.81 9.57 -15.63
N ILE A 114 -1.63 10.54 -16.05
CA ILE A 114 -2.98 10.80 -15.49
C ILE A 114 -3.86 9.55 -15.49
N ALA A 115 -3.80 8.72 -16.53
CA ALA A 115 -4.63 7.51 -16.64
C ALA A 115 -4.44 6.55 -15.46
N LEU A 116 -3.23 6.43 -14.90
CA LEU A 116 -2.98 5.57 -13.74
C LEU A 116 -3.66 6.09 -12.47
N TYR A 117 -3.67 7.41 -12.27
CA TYR A 117 -4.37 8.04 -11.16
C TYR A 117 -5.89 7.94 -11.32
N GLN A 118 -6.39 8.07 -12.55
CA GLN A 118 -7.81 7.89 -12.87
C GLN A 118 -8.26 6.45 -12.58
N GLU A 119 -7.46 5.45 -12.96
CA GLU A 119 -7.79 4.05 -12.67
C GLU A 119 -7.73 3.75 -11.17
N LEU A 120 -6.74 4.28 -10.46
CA LEU A 120 -6.66 4.18 -9.00
C LEU A 120 -7.91 4.77 -8.35
N ALA A 121 -8.29 6.00 -8.75
CA ALA A 121 -9.51 6.65 -8.28
C ALA A 121 -10.77 5.84 -8.63
N ARG A 122 -10.83 5.25 -9.82
CA ARG A 122 -11.95 4.40 -10.25
C ARG A 122 -12.08 3.15 -9.37
N ILE A 123 -10.98 2.49 -9.02
CA ILE A 123 -11.02 1.34 -8.10
C ILE A 123 -11.56 1.78 -6.72
N PHE A 124 -11.05 2.86 -6.15
CA PHE A 124 -11.51 3.33 -4.83
C PHE A 124 -12.97 3.81 -4.86
N HIS A 125 -13.35 4.63 -5.84
CA HIS A 125 -14.68 5.22 -5.90
C HIS A 125 -15.73 4.23 -6.39
N HIS A 126 -15.52 3.60 -7.54
CA HIS A 126 -16.50 2.73 -8.17
C HIS A 126 -16.44 1.29 -7.62
N LYS A 127 -15.27 0.64 -7.62
CA LYS A 127 -15.20 -0.78 -7.22
C LYS A 127 -15.41 -0.97 -5.71
N ILE A 128 -14.83 -0.11 -4.88
CA ILE A 128 -14.91 -0.20 -3.41
C ILE A 128 -16.06 0.66 -2.87
N GLY A 129 -16.10 1.94 -3.25
CA GLY A 129 -17.01 2.95 -2.68
C GLY A 129 -18.47 2.86 -3.15
N SER A 130 -18.74 2.31 -4.33
CA SER A 130 -20.09 2.23 -4.89
C SER A 130 -20.90 1.07 -4.30
N VAL A 131 -22.04 0.77 -4.95
CA VAL A 131 -22.97 -0.34 -4.66
C VAL A 131 -23.08 -1.33 -5.82
N SER A 132 -22.27 -1.16 -6.87
CA SER A 132 -22.35 -1.94 -8.12
C SER A 132 -21.77 -3.36 -8.03
N ASP A 133 -20.92 -3.64 -7.05
CA ASP A 133 -20.33 -4.97 -6.85
C ASP A 133 -21.05 -5.72 -5.74
N ASP A 134 -21.36 -7.01 -5.93
CA ASP A 134 -22.07 -7.83 -4.94
C ASP A 134 -21.39 -7.86 -3.56
N CYS A 135 -20.06 -7.73 -3.53
CA CYS A 135 -19.26 -7.77 -2.30
C CYS A 135 -18.84 -6.37 -1.82
N HIS A 136 -19.40 -5.29 -2.37
CA HIS A 136 -18.99 -3.91 -2.05
C HIS A 136 -19.00 -3.59 -0.55
N LYS A 137 -19.97 -4.09 0.21
CA LYS A 137 -20.03 -3.90 1.68
C LYS A 137 -18.81 -4.49 2.39
N TYR A 138 -18.36 -5.67 1.93
CA TYR A 138 -17.16 -6.30 2.47
C TYR A 138 -15.92 -5.46 2.14
N TYR A 139 -15.79 -4.94 0.93
CA TYR A 139 -14.64 -4.08 0.57
C TYR A 139 -14.59 -2.80 1.39
N LYS A 140 -15.75 -2.15 1.64
CA LYS A 140 -15.85 -0.98 2.50
C LYS A 140 -15.43 -1.30 3.94
N LEU A 141 -15.89 -2.43 4.48
CA LEU A 141 -15.49 -2.89 5.80
C LEU A 141 -13.97 -3.13 5.88
N GLN A 142 -13.39 -3.82 4.90
CA GLN A 142 -11.94 -4.07 4.87
C GLN A 142 -11.13 -2.77 4.75
N LEU A 143 -11.59 -1.79 3.97
CA LEU A 143 -10.95 -0.49 3.90
C LEU A 143 -11.08 0.27 5.23
N ALA A 144 -12.25 0.24 5.87
CA ALA A 144 -12.49 0.87 7.17
C ALA A 144 -11.60 0.23 8.26
N GLU A 145 -11.57 -1.10 8.37
CA GLU A 145 -10.71 -1.83 9.31
C GLU A 145 -9.23 -1.48 9.15
N ALA A 146 -8.79 -1.23 7.92
CA ALA A 146 -7.39 -0.89 7.65
C ALA A 146 -7.07 0.60 7.87
N MET A 147 -8.05 1.49 7.70
CA MET A 147 -7.87 2.94 7.80
C MET A 147 -8.21 3.52 9.16
N GLU A 148 -9.30 3.08 9.79
CA GLU A 148 -9.80 3.62 11.06
C GLU A 148 -8.73 3.63 12.17
N PRO A 149 -7.90 2.57 12.37
CA PRO A 149 -6.85 2.61 13.38
C PRO A 149 -5.79 3.70 13.14
N LEU A 150 -5.65 4.19 11.90
CA LEU A 150 -4.67 5.19 11.50
C LEU A 150 -5.21 6.61 11.59
N ILE A 151 -6.52 6.80 11.41
CA ILE A 151 -7.14 8.13 11.33
C ILE A 151 -8.06 8.46 12.50
N ALA A 152 -8.39 7.50 13.36
CA ALA A 152 -9.21 7.72 14.54
C ALA A 152 -8.38 8.27 15.74
N PRO A 153 -8.94 9.23 16.51
CA PRO A 153 -10.24 9.90 16.29
C PRO A 153 -10.18 10.86 15.09
N ALA A 154 -11.22 10.88 14.26
CA ALA A 154 -11.27 11.65 13.02
C ALA A 154 -11.63 13.13 13.26
N ASP A 155 -10.92 13.79 14.19
CA ASP A 155 -11.10 15.20 14.53
C ASP A 155 -9.93 16.08 14.03
N GLN A 156 -10.16 17.39 13.96
CA GLN A 156 -9.17 18.34 13.43
C GLN A 156 -7.87 18.38 14.25
N SER A 157 -7.95 18.18 15.57
CA SER A 157 -6.78 18.12 16.45
C SER A 157 -5.90 16.91 16.11
N HIS A 158 -6.53 15.76 15.87
CA HIS A 158 -5.82 14.54 15.49
C HIS A 158 -5.15 14.66 14.12
N PHE A 159 -5.86 15.16 13.10
CA PHE A 159 -5.27 15.39 11.78
C PHE A 159 -4.11 16.40 11.84
N LYS A 160 -4.23 17.45 12.66
CA LYS A 160 -3.12 18.38 12.90
C LYS A 160 -1.93 17.70 13.58
N ALA A 161 -2.16 16.78 14.52
CA ALA A 161 -1.09 16.00 15.15
C ALA A 161 -0.39 15.07 14.15
N LEU A 162 -1.16 14.39 13.28
CA LEU A 162 -0.62 13.56 12.20
C LEU A 162 0.23 14.39 11.22
N ALA A 163 -0.26 15.56 10.79
CA ALA A 163 0.41 16.48 9.88
C ALA A 163 1.74 17.03 10.44
N ASN A 164 1.80 17.30 11.74
CA ASN A 164 3.00 17.80 12.42
C ASN A 164 3.99 16.69 12.82
N SER A 165 3.66 15.43 12.54
CA SER A 165 4.50 14.31 12.94
C SER A 165 5.79 14.26 12.12
N PRO A 166 6.96 13.96 12.73
CA PRO A 166 8.19 13.77 11.98
C PRO A 166 8.06 12.65 10.94
N THR A 167 8.74 12.77 9.80
CA THR A 167 8.71 11.76 8.73
C THR A 167 9.87 10.76 8.81
N ASP A 168 10.95 11.13 9.48
CA ASP A 168 12.21 10.37 9.55
C ASP A 168 12.20 9.40 10.74
N LEU A 169 12.09 8.12 10.44
CA LEU A 169 12.05 7.04 11.43
C LEU A 169 13.30 7.01 12.31
N LEU A 170 14.48 7.17 11.73
CA LEU A 170 15.74 7.07 12.47
C LEU A 170 15.88 8.22 13.46
N LYS A 171 15.40 9.42 13.12
CA LYS A 171 15.36 10.54 14.08
C LYS A 171 14.42 10.27 15.24
N VAL A 172 13.25 9.67 14.98
CA VAL A 172 12.24 9.41 16.01
C VAL A 172 12.68 8.31 16.98
N ILE A 173 13.22 7.19 16.48
CA ILE A 173 13.63 6.09 17.38
C ILE A 173 14.85 6.45 18.23
N ASN A 174 15.66 7.42 17.78
CA ASN A 174 16.82 7.95 18.50
C ASN A 174 16.50 9.24 19.29
N ASP A 175 15.25 9.71 19.31
CA ASP A 175 14.84 10.84 20.15
C ASP A 175 14.96 10.43 21.63
N PRO A 176 15.71 11.17 22.46
CA PRO A 176 15.88 10.86 23.89
C PRO A 176 14.56 10.62 24.65
N ASN A 177 13.47 11.25 24.21
CA ASN A 177 12.16 11.10 24.81
C ASN A 177 11.42 9.80 24.38
N ILE A 178 11.86 9.14 23.32
CA ILE A 178 11.21 7.96 22.73
C ILE A 178 12.10 6.71 22.81
N THR A 179 13.43 6.87 22.81
CA THR A 179 14.39 5.75 22.80
C THR A 179 14.16 4.76 23.96
N GLY A 180 13.69 5.22 25.13
CA GLY A 180 13.31 4.34 26.23
C GLY A 180 12.21 3.34 25.87
N LEU A 181 11.15 3.81 25.20
CA LEU A 181 10.05 2.96 24.71
C LEU A 181 10.55 1.95 23.67
N VAL A 182 11.31 2.44 22.68
CA VAL A 182 11.85 1.60 21.60
C VAL A 182 12.78 0.52 22.14
N THR A 183 13.65 0.87 23.08
CA THR A 183 14.59 -0.08 23.71
C THR A 183 13.84 -1.14 24.52
N ALA A 184 12.80 -0.74 25.25
CA ALA A 184 11.96 -1.67 26.00
C ALA A 184 11.23 -2.65 25.07
N LEU A 185 10.66 -2.17 23.95
CA LEU A 185 10.02 -3.02 22.94
C LEU A 185 11.00 -4.04 22.34
N LYS A 186 12.19 -3.58 21.93
CA LYS A 186 13.27 -4.44 21.40
C LYS A 186 13.72 -5.52 22.38
N SER A 187 13.76 -5.18 23.66
CA SER A 187 14.15 -6.11 24.71
C SER A 187 13.04 -7.12 25.04
N ALA A 188 11.78 -6.74 24.84
CA ALA A 188 10.63 -7.56 25.16
C ALA A 188 10.31 -8.62 24.09
N ASP A 189 10.61 -8.33 22.82
CA ASP A 189 10.32 -9.21 21.68
C ASP A 189 11.26 -8.95 20.50
N GLU A 190 11.93 -10.00 19.99
CA GLU A 190 12.92 -9.89 18.91
C GLU A 190 12.35 -9.39 17.58
N THR A 191 11.03 -9.46 17.38
CA THR A 191 10.39 -8.90 16.18
C THR A 191 10.63 -7.40 16.04
N PHE A 192 10.91 -6.68 17.14
CA PHE A 192 11.20 -5.24 17.12
C PHE A 192 12.68 -4.91 16.84
N ALA A 193 13.56 -5.91 16.68
CA ALA A 193 14.99 -5.68 16.48
C ALA A 193 15.30 -4.94 15.16
N ASP A 194 14.53 -5.24 14.11
CA ASP A 194 14.63 -4.63 12.78
C ASP A 194 13.93 -3.25 12.77
N ASN A 195 14.71 -2.18 12.59
CA ASN A 195 14.18 -0.82 12.58
C ASN A 195 13.15 -0.63 11.46
N ASP A 196 13.33 -1.25 10.30
CA ASP A 196 12.44 -1.05 9.15
C ASP A 196 11.05 -1.63 9.39
N LYS A 197 10.95 -2.61 10.31
CA LYS A 197 9.69 -3.26 10.69
C LYS A 197 9.08 -2.72 11.96
N ILE A 198 9.79 -1.84 12.69
CA ILE A 198 9.38 -1.44 14.04
C ILE A 198 7.99 -0.81 14.07
N VAL A 199 7.66 0.06 13.11
CA VAL A 199 6.36 0.74 13.04
C VAL A 199 5.24 -0.25 12.72
N GLY A 200 5.44 -1.12 11.72
CA GLY A 200 4.46 -2.14 11.34
C GLY A 200 4.19 -3.12 12.47
N ASN A 201 5.24 -3.60 13.13
CA ASN A 201 5.13 -4.49 14.29
C ASN A 201 4.47 -3.80 15.48
N TYR A 202 4.79 -2.52 15.72
CA TYR A 202 4.15 -1.73 16.76
C TYR A 202 2.64 -1.61 16.53
N LEU A 203 2.20 -1.20 15.34
CA LEU A 203 0.78 -1.09 15.02
C LEU A 203 0.08 -2.46 15.10
N SER A 204 0.72 -3.52 14.62
CA SER A 204 0.19 -4.88 14.74
C SER A 204 0.11 -5.34 16.20
N LEU A 205 1.04 -4.95 17.07
CA LEU A 205 0.98 -5.22 18.52
C LEU A 205 -0.20 -4.49 19.15
N ARG A 206 -0.46 -3.23 18.76
CA ARG A 206 -1.60 -2.43 19.25
C ARG A 206 -2.95 -3.06 18.88
N GLN A 207 -3.06 -3.63 17.69
CA GLN A 207 -4.31 -4.25 17.19
C GLN A 207 -4.48 -5.70 17.63
N ASN A 208 -3.40 -6.49 17.58
CA ASN A 208 -3.42 -7.94 17.79
C ASN A 208 -2.31 -8.40 18.76
N PRO A 209 -2.40 -8.06 20.06
CA PRO A 209 -1.33 -8.35 21.03
C PRO A 209 -0.94 -9.84 21.12
N ARG A 210 -1.87 -10.75 20.83
CA ARG A 210 -1.66 -12.21 20.90
C ARG A 210 -0.64 -12.75 19.90
N LYS A 211 -0.27 -11.97 18.86
CA LYS A 211 0.76 -12.35 17.88
C LYS A 211 2.19 -12.15 18.40
N PHE A 212 2.35 -11.48 19.53
CA PHE A 212 3.64 -11.09 20.10
C PHE A 212 3.85 -11.74 21.47
N LYS A 213 5.10 -11.73 21.95
CA LYS A 213 5.41 -12.17 23.32
C LYS A 213 4.63 -11.31 24.32
N PRO A 214 4.09 -11.88 25.41
CA PRO A 214 3.30 -11.13 26.39
C PRO A 214 4.01 -9.89 26.96
N ASN A 215 5.34 -9.95 27.09
CA ASN A 215 6.15 -8.84 27.56
C ASN A 215 6.09 -7.61 26.63
N ALA A 216 5.91 -7.79 25.31
CA ALA A 216 5.81 -6.67 24.39
C ALA A 216 4.58 -5.80 24.70
N PHE A 217 3.43 -6.43 24.96
CA PHE A 217 2.23 -5.70 25.35
C PHE A 217 2.34 -5.10 26.76
N ARG A 218 3.12 -5.73 27.66
CA ARG A 218 3.43 -5.16 28.97
C ARG A 218 4.18 -3.83 28.85
N VAL A 219 5.12 -3.70 27.91
CA VAL A 219 5.80 -2.41 27.64
C VAL A 219 4.80 -1.31 27.31
N ILE A 220 3.76 -1.60 26.51
CA ILE A 220 2.71 -0.62 26.20
C ILE A 220 1.95 -0.18 27.47
N ASN A 221 1.73 -1.08 28.42
CA ASN A 221 1.11 -0.75 29.69
C ASN A 221 2.04 0.06 30.60
N ASP A 222 3.33 -0.28 30.64
CA ASP A 222 4.32 0.40 31.46
C ASP A 222 4.53 1.86 31.00
N PHE A 223 4.43 2.13 29.69
CA PHE A 223 4.52 3.47 29.11
C PHE A 223 3.16 4.18 28.97
N ARG A 224 2.07 3.60 29.50
CA ARG A 224 0.73 4.19 29.35
C ARG A 224 0.66 5.57 30.01
N GLY A 225 0.12 6.54 29.28
CA GLY A 225 -0.01 7.93 29.76
C GLY A 225 1.27 8.77 29.63
N THR A 226 2.39 8.17 29.19
CA THR A 226 3.62 8.93 28.92
C THR A 226 3.53 9.70 27.62
N THR A 227 4.22 10.84 27.55
CA THR A 227 4.37 11.62 26.31
C THR A 227 5.12 10.84 25.23
N ALA A 228 6.03 9.93 25.63
CA ALA A 228 6.76 9.03 24.74
C ALA A 228 5.80 8.13 23.92
N LEU A 229 4.89 7.43 24.61
CA LEU A 229 3.92 6.55 23.97
C LEU A 229 2.95 7.33 23.08
N GLN A 230 2.46 8.48 23.57
CA GLN A 230 1.54 9.33 22.79
C GLN A 230 2.19 9.84 21.49
N LYS A 231 3.43 10.35 21.57
CA LYS A 231 4.15 10.81 20.38
C LYS A 231 4.44 9.66 19.41
N PHE A 232 4.85 8.51 19.92
CA PHE A 232 5.14 7.36 19.07
C PHE A 232 3.87 6.76 18.44
N ASP A 233 2.73 6.77 19.12
CA ASP A 233 1.42 6.38 18.56
C ASP A 233 1.06 7.25 17.34
N ILE A 234 1.15 8.59 17.47
CA ILE A 234 0.86 9.52 16.37
C ILE A 234 1.86 9.35 15.24
N PHE A 235 3.15 9.23 15.55
CA PHE A 235 4.19 8.97 14.56
C PHE A 235 3.96 7.67 13.80
N ALA A 236 3.70 6.55 14.49
CA ALA A 236 3.49 5.26 13.86
C ALA A 236 2.33 5.30 12.86
N LYS A 237 1.22 5.96 13.24
CA LYS A 237 0.06 6.16 12.35
C LYS A 237 0.41 7.01 11.13
N ALA A 238 1.02 8.18 11.33
CA ALA A 238 1.45 9.07 10.24
C ALA A 238 2.45 8.39 9.30
N TYR A 239 3.41 7.64 9.86
CA TYR A 239 4.39 6.87 9.10
C TYR A 239 3.71 5.79 8.25
N GLN A 240 2.73 5.07 8.78
CA GLN A 240 1.97 4.06 8.03
C GLN A 240 1.13 4.69 6.91
N LEU A 241 0.51 5.84 7.15
CA LEU A 241 -0.22 6.61 6.14
C LEU A 241 0.69 6.98 4.95
N CYS A 242 1.86 7.55 5.23
CA CYS A 242 2.82 7.94 4.20
C CYS A 242 3.42 6.73 3.46
N ASN A 243 3.95 5.77 4.20
CA ASN A 243 4.81 4.73 3.61
C ASN A 243 4.04 3.56 3.02
N THR A 244 2.87 3.24 3.57
CA THR A 244 2.01 2.15 3.07
C THR A 244 0.88 2.68 2.22
N TRP A 245 0.12 3.66 2.71
CA TRP A 245 -1.06 4.14 1.99
C TRP A 245 -0.76 5.22 0.94
N LYS A 246 0.47 5.76 0.93
CA LYS A 246 0.87 6.89 0.09
C LYS A 246 -0.06 8.10 0.27
N LEU A 247 -0.58 8.26 1.48
CA LEU A 247 -1.40 9.39 1.89
C LEU A 247 -0.51 10.41 2.60
N GLU A 248 -0.72 11.69 2.33
CA GLU A 248 0.07 12.78 2.91
C GLU A 248 -0.72 13.47 4.04
N PRO A 249 -0.37 13.27 5.32
CA PRO A 249 -1.11 13.83 6.45
C PRO A 249 -1.28 15.35 6.41
N VAL A 250 -0.30 16.08 5.84
CA VAL A 250 -0.38 17.54 5.63
C VAL A 250 -1.52 17.88 4.67
N LEU A 251 -1.59 17.20 3.52
CA LEU A 251 -2.68 17.40 2.56
C LEU A 251 -4.02 16.97 3.15
N MET A 252 -4.06 15.85 3.89
CA MET A 252 -5.27 15.39 4.57
C MET A 252 -5.80 16.45 5.55
N GLN A 253 -4.91 17.09 6.33
CA GLN A 253 -5.28 18.17 7.24
C GLN A 253 -5.77 19.41 6.49
N GLN A 254 -5.12 19.82 5.39
CA GLN A 254 -5.58 20.93 4.55
C GLN A 254 -6.97 20.68 3.96
N LEU A 255 -7.23 19.47 3.47
CA LEU A 255 -8.54 19.07 2.97
C LEU A 255 -9.60 19.06 4.08
N ASN A 256 -9.24 18.60 5.27
CA ASN A 256 -10.14 18.62 6.42
C ASN A 256 -10.45 20.05 6.91
N GLU A 257 -9.53 21.00 6.75
CA GLU A 257 -9.79 22.42 7.04
C GLU A 257 -10.69 23.08 6.00
N LEU A 258 -10.57 22.65 4.74
CA LEU A 258 -11.33 23.22 3.64
C LEU A 258 -12.76 22.64 3.53
N TYR A 259 -12.92 21.35 3.80
CA TYR A 259 -14.16 20.61 3.56
C TYR A 259 -14.73 19.91 4.80
N GLY A 260 -14.04 19.94 5.94
CA GLY A 260 -14.44 19.23 7.16
C GLY A 260 -14.86 20.16 8.32
N PRO A 261 -15.33 19.57 9.44
CA PRO A 261 -15.69 18.16 9.59
C PRO A 261 -16.96 17.84 8.79
N ALA A 262 -16.99 16.68 8.12
CA ALA A 262 -18.21 16.20 7.50
C ALA A 262 -19.23 15.86 8.59
N ASP A 263 -20.35 16.58 8.64
CA ASP A 263 -21.50 16.16 9.44
C ASP A 263 -22.19 15.01 8.71
N TRP A 264 -22.06 13.80 9.26
CA TRP A 264 -22.69 12.61 8.68
C TRP A 264 -24.19 12.51 9.05
N ASN A 265 -24.75 13.52 9.72
CA ASN A 265 -26.17 13.61 10.05
C ASN A 265 -27.00 14.45 9.07
N ASP A 266 -26.39 15.01 8.02
CA ASP A 266 -27.09 15.64 6.88
C ASP A 266 -27.52 14.61 5.83
#